data_AF-A0A8B6BZ82-F1
#
_entry.id   AF-A0A8B6BZ82-F1
#
_cell.length_a   1.000
_cell.length_b   1.000
_cell.length_c   1.000
_cell.angle_alpha   90.00
_cell.angle_beta   90.00
_cell.angle_gamma   90.00
#
_symmetry.space_group_name_H-M   'P 1'
#
loop_
_entity.id
_entity.type
_entity.pdbx_description
1 polymer ?
#
loop_
_entity_poly.entity_id
_entity_poly.type
_entity_poly.pdbx_seq_one_letter_code
_entity_poly.pdbx_strand_id
1 'polypeptide(L)'
;MFESLEKSLKDIKENIERVVKDRKANLVEIKQQHLKSMNNIKDTRQKINSRLDELEQHMIDNLNSTETQLKLKIKTLLNKLSEKKNEIEILKINLMSVKQHGSNLQAFIGSKMLEKDVTEELKYVQNISEDDGFSQFGLKCQMDDKITDILSKIIAFGSVSIKSSQSSIVFTVDQEKQAQMFTVNPTRSRPVDDITASFVGEFKVPAGNTKQFVTGSSVFPDGRMIFAECFNDNRLVIVCNDRRLVTEIPFSPRSPFDVTCIDNNTVAVTTYRDNTIMVVDTQNKQISKTIMSDECRGITFNQGHIIYCSKGKGIVAIQLSNYTVCTIVEDCKMTNDCSYIKTFEKNIYYTGNANTVKCYSIKGVKLWEYKDE
;
A
#
# COMPACT_ATOMS: atom_id res chain seq x y z
N MET A 1 -27.11 66.70 2.49
CA MET A 1 -27.20 65.29 2.94
C MET A 1 -27.48 64.34 1.77
N PHE A 2 -28.54 64.58 0.97
CA PHE A 2 -28.88 63.74 -0.19
C PHE A 2 -27.81 63.71 -1.30
N GLU A 3 -27.20 64.84 -1.65
CA GLU A 3 -26.10 64.88 -2.65
C GLU A 3 -24.87 64.06 -2.25
N SER A 4 -24.53 64.04 -0.96
CA SER A 4 -23.43 63.23 -0.43
C SER A 4 -23.74 61.73 -0.49
N LEU A 5 -24.99 61.35 -0.29
CA LEU A 5 -25.45 59.97 -0.39
C LEU A 5 -25.45 59.52 -1.86
N GLU A 6 -25.93 60.36 -2.77
CA GLU A 6 -25.95 60.10 -4.21
C GLU A 6 -24.53 59.91 -4.78
N LYS A 7 -23.59 60.77 -4.37
CA LYS A 7 -22.17 60.61 -4.71
C LYS A 7 -21.60 59.28 -4.20
N SER A 8 -21.87 58.94 -2.94
CA SER A 8 -21.39 57.68 -2.34
C SER A 8 -21.96 56.45 -3.05
N LEU A 9 -23.24 56.48 -3.44
CA LEU A 9 -23.87 55.40 -4.20
C LEU A 9 -23.27 55.25 -5.60
N LYS A 10 -22.93 56.38 -6.27
CA LYS A 10 -22.24 56.36 -7.56
C LYS A 10 -20.84 55.75 -7.44
N ASP A 11 -20.05 56.15 -6.44
CA ASP A 11 -18.71 55.63 -6.20
C ASP A 11 -18.73 54.12 -5.88
N ILE A 12 -19.71 53.67 -5.09
CA ILE A 12 -19.93 52.24 -4.81
C ILE A 12 -20.25 51.48 -6.10
N LYS A 13 -21.13 52.01 -6.95
CA LYS A 13 -21.49 51.38 -8.23
C LYS A 13 -20.27 51.24 -9.14
N GLU A 14 -19.49 52.30 -9.33
CA GLU A 14 -18.28 52.29 -10.17
C GLU A 14 -17.22 51.31 -9.62
N ASN A 15 -17.08 51.22 -8.30
CA ASN A 15 -16.18 50.25 -7.67
C ASN A 15 -16.65 48.80 -7.88
N ILE A 16 -17.95 48.52 -7.74
CA ILE A 16 -18.51 47.19 -8.03
C ILE A 16 -18.27 46.82 -9.50
N GLU A 17 -18.50 47.74 -10.43
CA GLU A 17 -18.26 47.52 -11.86
C GLU A 17 -16.78 47.20 -12.15
N ARG A 18 -15.84 47.91 -11.50
CA ARG A 18 -14.40 47.63 -11.58
C ARG A 18 -14.06 46.24 -11.06
N VAL A 19 -14.57 45.87 -9.87
CA VAL A 19 -14.37 44.54 -9.28
C VAL A 19 -14.93 43.45 -10.20
N VAL A 20 -16.13 43.63 -10.76
CA VAL A 20 -16.72 42.66 -11.70
C VAL A 20 -15.85 42.49 -12.95
N LYS A 21 -15.30 43.59 -13.49
CA LYS A 21 -14.39 43.56 -14.64
C LYS A 21 -13.10 42.79 -14.32
N ASP A 22 -12.47 43.10 -13.19
CA ASP A 22 -11.23 42.45 -12.75
C ASP A 22 -11.45 40.96 -12.48
N ARG A 23 -12.58 40.59 -11.85
CA ARG A 23 -12.93 39.18 -11.62
C ARG A 23 -13.19 38.42 -12.91
N LYS A 24 -13.80 39.05 -13.92
CA LYS A 24 -13.96 38.44 -15.25
C LYS A 24 -12.61 38.21 -15.93
N ALA A 25 -11.69 39.18 -15.85
CA ALA A 25 -10.34 39.04 -16.40
C ALA A 25 -9.56 37.91 -15.71
N ASN A 26 -9.57 37.87 -14.38
CA ASN A 26 -8.93 36.80 -13.59
C ASN A 26 -9.49 35.42 -13.93
N LEU A 27 -10.81 35.31 -14.16
CA LEU A 27 -11.44 34.05 -14.54
C LEU A 27 -10.97 33.56 -15.93
N VAL A 28 -10.75 34.47 -16.88
CA VAL A 28 -10.17 34.13 -18.19
C VAL A 28 -8.72 33.67 -18.03
N GLU A 29 -7.93 34.37 -17.22
CA GLU A 29 -6.54 34.01 -16.96
C GLU A 29 -6.42 32.63 -16.28
N ILE A 30 -7.23 32.36 -15.24
CA ILE A 30 -7.26 31.06 -14.57
C ILE A 30 -7.63 29.94 -15.55
N LYS A 31 -8.58 30.17 -16.46
CA LYS A 31 -8.93 29.19 -17.50
C LYS A 31 -7.76 28.92 -18.45
N GLN A 32 -7.03 29.97 -18.86
CA GLN A 32 -5.85 29.83 -19.70
C GLN A 32 -4.72 29.09 -18.99
N GLN A 33 -4.44 29.44 -17.72
CA GLN A 33 -3.45 28.76 -16.89
C GLN A 33 -3.82 27.29 -16.67
N HIS A 34 -5.09 26.98 -16.40
CA HIS A 34 -5.59 25.62 -16.27
C HIS A 34 -5.37 24.81 -17.56
N LEU A 35 -5.72 25.37 -18.72
CA LEU A 35 -5.52 24.71 -20.01
C LEU A 35 -4.02 24.46 -20.28
N LYS A 36 -3.17 25.45 -19.99
CA LYS A 36 -1.71 25.33 -20.12
C LYS A 36 -1.16 24.23 -19.21
N SER A 37 -1.55 24.20 -17.95
CA SER A 37 -1.17 23.14 -17.01
C SER A 37 -1.65 21.76 -17.46
N MET A 38 -2.88 21.65 -17.97
CA MET A 38 -3.40 20.39 -18.50
C MET A 38 -2.59 19.89 -19.70
N ASN A 39 -2.21 20.78 -20.62
CA ASN A 39 -1.37 20.41 -21.77
C ASN A 39 0.04 20.00 -21.31
N ASN A 40 0.66 20.75 -20.40
CA ASN A 40 1.96 20.38 -19.83
C ASN A 40 1.95 19.01 -19.16
N ILE A 41 0.87 18.67 -18.44
CA ILE A 41 0.69 17.35 -17.82
C ILE A 41 0.59 16.26 -18.90
N LYS A 42 -0.16 16.51 -19.98
CA LYS A 42 -0.27 15.56 -21.11
C LYS A 42 1.08 15.34 -21.79
N ASP A 43 1.82 16.41 -22.09
CA ASP A 43 3.13 16.34 -22.73
C ASP A 43 4.15 15.61 -21.84
N THR A 44 4.11 15.89 -20.54
CA THR A 44 4.98 15.21 -19.55
C THR A 44 4.65 13.72 -19.49
N ARG A 45 3.37 13.35 -19.47
CA ARG A 45 2.94 11.95 -19.49
C ARG A 45 3.41 11.23 -20.75
N GLN A 46 3.29 11.87 -21.92
CA GLN A 46 3.77 11.30 -23.18
C GLN A 46 5.28 11.05 -23.14
N LYS A 47 6.08 12.02 -22.66
CA LYS A 47 7.53 11.86 -22.52
C LYS A 47 7.91 10.75 -21.55
N ILE A 48 7.22 10.64 -20.41
CA ILE A 48 7.45 9.56 -19.44
C ILE A 48 7.18 8.21 -20.09
N ASN A 49 6.04 8.06 -20.77
CA ASN A 49 5.70 6.80 -21.45
C ASN A 49 6.73 6.42 -22.50
N SER A 50 7.12 7.34 -23.39
CA SER A 50 8.16 7.06 -24.39
C SER A 50 9.48 6.61 -23.76
N ARG A 51 9.87 7.21 -22.63
CA ARG A 51 11.09 6.81 -21.93
C ARG A 51 10.98 5.44 -21.25
N LEU A 52 9.79 5.09 -20.76
CA LEU A 52 9.52 3.76 -20.21
C LEU A 52 9.56 2.70 -21.31
N ASP A 53 8.98 2.98 -22.49
CA ASP A 53 9.03 2.08 -23.65
C ASP A 53 10.49 1.85 -24.11
N GLU A 54 11.30 2.91 -24.19
CA GLU A 54 12.74 2.81 -24.49
C GLU A 54 13.50 1.97 -23.46
N LEU A 55 13.18 2.15 -22.17
CA LEU A 55 13.84 1.41 -21.09
C LEU A 55 13.47 -0.07 -21.12
N GLU A 56 12.20 -0.39 -21.36
CA GLU A 56 11.70 -1.76 -21.53
C GLU A 56 12.44 -2.45 -22.68
N GLN A 57 12.49 -1.82 -23.86
CA GLN A 57 13.17 -2.39 -25.01
C GLN A 57 14.65 -2.65 -24.74
N HIS A 58 15.35 -1.68 -24.13
CA HIS A 58 16.76 -1.85 -23.77
C HIS A 58 16.99 -2.98 -22.76
N MET A 59 16.10 -3.16 -21.78
CA MET A 59 16.18 -4.27 -20.82
C MET A 59 15.97 -5.62 -21.52
N ILE A 60 15.00 -5.72 -22.43
CA ILE A 60 14.74 -6.92 -23.24
C ILE A 60 15.96 -7.25 -24.11
N ASP A 61 16.54 -6.26 -24.78
CA ASP A 61 17.71 -6.45 -25.63
C ASP A 61 18.92 -6.94 -24.83
N ASN A 62 19.16 -6.37 -23.65
CA ASN A 62 20.24 -6.81 -22.76
C ASN A 62 20.02 -8.23 -22.22
N LEU A 63 18.78 -8.57 -21.86
CA LEU A 63 18.43 -9.91 -21.42
C LEU A 63 18.69 -10.93 -22.53
N ASN A 64 18.19 -10.67 -23.74
CA ASN A 64 18.37 -11.55 -24.90
C ASN A 64 19.84 -11.72 -25.30
N SER A 65 20.61 -10.63 -25.26
CA SER A 65 22.05 -10.64 -25.54
C SER A 65 22.80 -11.50 -24.51
N THR A 66 22.51 -11.31 -23.22
CA THR A 66 23.12 -12.08 -22.13
C THR A 66 22.76 -13.56 -22.22
N GLU A 67 21.48 -13.87 -22.47
CA GLU A 67 21.01 -15.24 -22.67
C GLU A 67 21.72 -15.91 -23.87
N THR A 68 21.86 -15.20 -24.99
CA THR A 68 22.55 -15.70 -26.19
C THR A 68 24.02 -16.01 -25.91
N GLN A 69 24.72 -15.12 -25.20
CA GLN A 69 26.11 -15.35 -24.80
C GLN A 69 26.26 -16.57 -23.88
N LEU A 70 25.35 -16.72 -22.90
CA LEU A 70 25.35 -17.86 -22.00
C LEU A 70 25.07 -19.18 -22.71
N LYS A 71 24.06 -19.21 -23.61
CA LYS A 71 23.78 -20.37 -24.47
C LYS A 71 25.00 -20.77 -25.29
N LEU A 72 25.72 -19.79 -25.85
CA LEU A 72 26.94 -20.05 -26.61
C LEU A 72 28.03 -20.68 -25.72
N LYS A 73 28.28 -20.13 -24.53
CA LYS A 73 29.25 -20.67 -23.57
C LYS A 73 28.92 -22.12 -23.16
N ILE A 74 27.66 -22.38 -22.82
CA ILE A 74 27.17 -23.73 -22.47
C ILE A 74 27.39 -24.69 -23.65
N LYS A 75 27.04 -24.27 -24.88
CA LYS A 75 27.23 -25.10 -26.07
C LYS A 75 28.70 -25.44 -26.32
N THR A 76 29.60 -24.46 -26.22
CA THR A 76 31.05 -24.69 -26.37
C THR A 76 31.58 -25.68 -25.34
N LEU A 77 31.11 -25.57 -24.10
CA LEU A 77 31.51 -26.44 -22.99
C LEU A 77 30.96 -27.86 -23.15
N LEU A 78 29.70 -28.02 -23.58
CA LEU A 78 29.13 -29.33 -23.92
C LEU A 78 29.90 -30.01 -25.04
N ASN A 79 30.32 -29.27 -26.07
CA ASN A 79 31.13 -29.81 -27.15
C ASN A 79 32.49 -30.33 -26.63
N LYS A 80 33.19 -29.55 -25.80
CA LYS A 80 34.45 -29.98 -25.17
C LYS A 80 34.29 -31.23 -24.32
N LEU A 81 33.22 -31.32 -23.52
CA LEU A 81 32.94 -32.52 -22.71
C LEU A 81 32.63 -33.74 -23.59
N SER A 82 31.92 -33.54 -24.70
CA SER A 82 31.62 -34.62 -25.66
C SER A 82 32.90 -35.14 -26.33
N GLU A 83 33.81 -34.25 -26.74
CA GLU A 83 35.13 -34.62 -27.28
C GLU A 83 35.91 -35.46 -26.27
N LYS A 84 36.01 -35.00 -25.02
CA LYS A 84 36.70 -35.74 -23.94
C LYS A 84 36.06 -37.09 -23.63
N LYS A 85 34.74 -37.18 -23.64
CA LYS A 85 34.03 -38.46 -23.49
C LYS A 85 34.45 -39.46 -24.57
N ASN A 86 34.57 -39.02 -25.82
CA ASN A 86 34.97 -39.88 -26.93
C ASN A 86 36.44 -40.34 -26.78
N GLU A 87 37.34 -39.46 -26.34
CA GLU A 87 38.73 -39.82 -26.04
C GLU A 87 38.83 -40.92 -24.98
N ILE A 88 38.04 -40.80 -23.89
CA ILE A 88 37.99 -41.83 -22.83
C ILE A 88 37.46 -43.17 -23.36
N GLU A 89 36.44 -43.17 -24.22
CA GLU A 89 35.94 -44.42 -24.83
C GLU A 89 36.99 -45.07 -25.74
N ILE A 90 37.78 -44.28 -26.48
CA ILE A 90 38.90 -44.80 -27.28
C ILE A 90 39.96 -45.45 -26.38
N LEU A 91 40.35 -44.79 -25.28
CA LEU A 91 41.30 -45.34 -24.31
C LEU A 91 40.81 -46.65 -23.70
N LYS A 92 39.51 -46.76 -23.41
CA LYS A 92 38.87 -47.98 -22.91
C LYS A 92 38.92 -49.13 -23.93
N ILE A 93 38.64 -48.85 -25.21
CA ILE A 93 38.76 -49.85 -26.29
C ILE A 93 40.20 -50.34 -26.41
N ASN A 94 41.17 -49.42 -26.39
CA ASN A 94 42.59 -49.75 -26.44
C ASN A 94 43.03 -50.64 -25.25
N LEU A 95 42.58 -50.31 -24.04
CA LEU A 95 42.84 -51.12 -22.84
C LEU A 95 42.32 -52.55 -23.00
N MET A 96 41.11 -52.71 -23.52
CA MET A 96 40.50 -54.02 -23.76
C MET A 96 41.27 -54.83 -24.81
N SER A 97 41.72 -54.19 -25.89
CA SER A 97 42.53 -54.83 -26.94
C SER A 97 43.88 -55.31 -26.39
N VAL A 98 44.59 -54.44 -25.66
CA VAL A 98 45.87 -54.77 -25.01
C VAL A 98 45.71 -55.94 -24.04
N LYS A 99 44.61 -55.97 -23.28
CA LYS A 99 44.29 -57.05 -22.34
C LYS A 99 44.01 -58.39 -23.04
N GLN A 100 43.37 -58.37 -24.22
CA GLN A 100 42.99 -59.59 -24.94
C GLN A 100 44.11 -60.18 -25.79
N HIS A 101 44.97 -59.34 -26.37
CA HIS A 101 45.90 -59.75 -27.42
C HIS A 101 47.39 -59.48 -27.11
N GLY A 102 47.69 -58.71 -26.06
CA GLY A 102 49.07 -58.42 -25.68
C GLY A 102 49.76 -59.58 -24.98
N SER A 103 51.04 -59.82 -25.29
CA SER A 103 51.90 -60.61 -24.40
C SER A 103 51.98 -59.95 -23.02
N ASN A 104 52.31 -60.70 -21.96
CA ASN A 104 52.36 -60.15 -20.59
C ASN A 104 53.19 -58.86 -20.49
N LEU A 105 54.31 -58.77 -21.21
CA LEU A 105 55.16 -57.58 -21.22
C LEU A 105 54.51 -56.40 -21.99
N GLN A 106 53.90 -56.65 -23.14
CA GLN A 106 53.17 -55.62 -23.90
C GLN A 106 51.92 -55.15 -23.15
N ALA A 107 51.23 -56.06 -22.46
CA ALA A 107 50.09 -55.74 -21.61
C ALA A 107 50.51 -54.84 -20.44
N PHE A 108 51.66 -55.11 -19.82
CA PHE A 108 52.21 -54.29 -18.76
C PHE A 108 52.60 -52.88 -19.25
N ILE A 109 53.38 -52.78 -20.34
CA ILE A 109 53.80 -51.49 -20.90
C ILE A 109 52.58 -50.67 -21.37
N GLY A 110 51.66 -51.31 -22.11
CA GLY A 110 50.42 -50.67 -22.56
C GLY A 110 49.55 -50.18 -21.40
N SER A 111 49.43 -50.98 -20.34
CA SER A 111 48.71 -50.57 -19.13
C SER A 111 49.34 -49.34 -18.45
N LYS A 112 50.68 -49.23 -18.44
CA LYS A 112 51.36 -48.08 -17.82
C LYS A 112 51.25 -46.79 -18.65
N MET A 113 51.23 -46.89 -19.97
CA MET A 113 50.95 -45.74 -20.84
C MET A 113 49.50 -45.27 -20.66
N LEU A 114 48.54 -46.20 -20.66
CA LEU A 114 47.13 -45.88 -20.45
C LEU A 114 46.85 -45.30 -19.05
N GLU A 115 47.56 -45.76 -18.02
CA GLU A 115 47.43 -45.21 -16.66
C GLU A 115 47.84 -43.72 -16.61
N LYS A 116 48.89 -43.34 -17.35
CA LYS A 116 49.29 -41.93 -17.48
C LYS A 116 48.20 -41.11 -18.18
N ASP A 117 47.72 -41.57 -19.32
CA ASP A 117 46.71 -40.87 -20.12
C ASP A 117 45.40 -40.68 -19.31
N VAL A 118 44.95 -41.72 -18.60
CA VAL A 118 43.78 -41.66 -17.70
C VAL A 118 44.00 -40.67 -16.56
N THR A 119 45.21 -40.60 -16.00
CA THR A 119 45.53 -39.65 -14.92
C THR A 119 45.50 -38.20 -15.41
N GLU A 120 45.95 -37.93 -16.63
CA GLU A 120 45.88 -36.61 -17.25
C GLU A 120 44.42 -36.18 -17.51
N GLU A 121 43.57 -37.08 -18.01
CA GLU A 121 42.15 -36.81 -18.21
C GLU A 121 41.39 -36.63 -16.88
N LEU A 122 41.72 -37.41 -15.83
CA LEU A 122 41.14 -37.22 -14.50
C LEU A 122 41.47 -35.84 -13.92
N LYS A 123 42.70 -35.36 -14.09
CA LYS A 123 43.09 -34.00 -13.67
C LYS A 123 42.31 -32.94 -14.44
N TYR A 124 42.07 -33.14 -15.73
CA TYR A 124 41.25 -32.22 -16.51
C TYR A 124 39.79 -32.16 -16.01
N VAL A 125 39.19 -33.31 -15.70
CA VAL A 125 37.83 -33.38 -15.13
C VAL A 125 37.77 -32.77 -13.72
N GLN A 126 38.79 -33.01 -12.89
CA GLN A 126 38.90 -32.38 -11.57
C GLN A 126 39.02 -30.87 -11.67
N ASN A 127 39.90 -30.38 -12.54
CA ASN A 127 40.04 -28.94 -12.81
C ASN A 127 38.73 -28.32 -13.30
N ILE A 128 37.96 -29.04 -14.11
CA ILE A 128 36.61 -28.62 -14.53
C ILE A 128 35.63 -28.55 -13.35
N SER A 129 35.69 -29.50 -12.41
CA SER A 129 34.80 -29.52 -11.25
C SER A 129 35.16 -28.49 -10.19
N GLU A 130 36.44 -28.11 -10.11
CA GLU A 130 36.98 -27.12 -9.17
C GLU A 130 36.96 -25.70 -9.75
N ASP A 131 36.89 -25.54 -11.07
CA ASP A 131 36.65 -24.25 -11.71
C ASP A 131 35.21 -23.80 -11.42
N ASP A 132 35.08 -22.71 -10.65
CA ASP A 132 33.81 -22.07 -10.23
C ASP A 132 32.85 -21.80 -11.40
N GLY A 133 33.35 -21.86 -12.64
CA GLY A 133 32.55 -21.81 -13.84
C GLY A 133 31.43 -22.86 -13.90
N PHE A 134 31.61 -24.08 -13.36
CA PHE A 134 30.60 -25.15 -13.44
C PHE A 134 29.55 -25.13 -12.33
N SER A 135 29.91 -24.67 -11.13
CA SER A 135 29.00 -24.61 -9.97
C SER A 135 27.95 -23.49 -10.08
N GLN A 136 28.12 -22.56 -11.03
CA GLN A 136 27.34 -21.31 -11.10
C GLN A 136 26.23 -21.26 -12.17
N PHE A 137 26.00 -22.28 -13.01
CA PHE A 137 24.96 -22.21 -14.05
C PHE A 137 23.51 -22.38 -13.55
N GLY A 138 23.24 -22.05 -12.29
CA GLY A 138 21.88 -21.79 -11.82
C GLY A 138 21.39 -20.45 -12.36
N LEU A 139 20.76 -20.43 -13.53
CA LEU A 139 20.14 -19.21 -14.05
C LEU A 139 18.94 -18.82 -13.19
N LYS A 140 19.16 -17.89 -12.26
CA LYS A 140 18.09 -17.22 -11.54
C LYS A 140 17.98 -15.79 -12.08
N CYS A 141 16.91 -15.52 -12.81
CA CYS A 141 16.53 -14.15 -13.12
C CYS A 141 15.94 -13.52 -11.86
N GLN A 142 16.69 -12.63 -11.22
CA GLN A 142 16.19 -11.81 -10.13
C GLN A 142 15.96 -10.39 -10.65
N MET A 143 14.77 -9.83 -10.40
CA MET A 143 14.54 -8.41 -10.65
C MET A 143 15.38 -7.58 -9.68
N ASP A 144 16.00 -6.52 -10.19
CA ASP A 144 16.74 -5.56 -9.36
C ASP A 144 15.76 -4.87 -8.39
N ASP A 145 16.14 -4.82 -7.11
CA ASP A 145 15.37 -4.14 -6.05
C ASP A 145 15.15 -2.65 -6.34
N LYS A 146 15.93 -2.06 -7.25
CA LYS A 146 15.71 -0.69 -7.74
C LYS A 146 14.46 -0.56 -8.61
N ILE A 147 14.07 -1.61 -9.34
CA ILE A 147 12.85 -1.59 -10.16
C ILE A 147 11.62 -1.56 -9.26
N THR A 148 11.64 -2.32 -8.16
CA THR A 148 10.57 -2.30 -7.15
C THR A 148 10.49 -0.96 -6.42
N ASP A 149 11.63 -0.30 -6.15
CA ASP A 149 11.67 1.07 -5.60
C ASP A 149 11.05 2.12 -6.55
N ILE A 150 11.33 2.05 -7.85
CA ILE A 150 10.73 2.95 -8.86
C ILE A 150 9.20 2.88 -8.83
N LEU A 151 8.63 1.67 -8.74
CA LEU A 151 7.18 1.48 -8.67
C LEU A 151 6.57 2.17 -7.45
N SER A 152 7.24 2.09 -6.30
CA SER A 152 6.77 2.75 -5.07
C SER A 152 6.79 4.29 -5.19
N LYS A 153 7.80 4.84 -5.88
CA LYS A 153 7.95 6.30 -6.08
C LYS A 153 6.97 6.86 -7.10
N ILE A 154 6.62 6.11 -8.14
CA ILE A 154 5.62 6.54 -9.13
C ILE A 154 4.25 6.75 -8.47
N ILE A 155 3.88 5.94 -7.46
CA ILE A 155 2.62 6.07 -6.73
C ILE A 155 2.53 7.41 -5.97
N ALA A 156 3.66 7.98 -5.55
CA ALA A 156 3.72 9.25 -4.81
C ALA A 156 3.62 10.50 -5.72
N PHE A 157 3.81 10.38 -7.03
CA PHE A 157 3.76 11.51 -7.97
C PHE A 157 2.31 11.87 -8.33
N GLY A 158 1.60 12.60 -7.46
CA GLY A 158 0.20 12.95 -7.72
C GLY A 158 -0.41 14.17 -7.02
N SER A 159 0.29 14.87 -6.12
CA SER A 159 -0.34 15.98 -5.39
C SER A 159 -0.26 17.31 -6.16
N VAL A 160 -1.39 17.75 -6.73
CA VAL A 160 -1.54 19.12 -7.25
C VAL A 160 -2.08 20.02 -6.14
N SER A 161 -1.25 20.89 -5.59
CA SER A 161 -1.68 21.85 -4.56
C SER A 161 -2.17 23.16 -5.20
N ILE A 162 -3.47 23.44 -5.10
CA ILE A 162 -4.04 24.72 -5.52
C ILE A 162 -3.92 25.70 -4.35
N LYS A 163 -2.99 26.64 -4.42
CA LYS A 163 -2.89 27.73 -3.43
C LYS A 163 -3.79 28.89 -3.88
N SER A 164 -4.84 29.16 -3.12
CA SER A 164 -5.62 30.39 -3.30
C SER A 164 -5.01 31.51 -2.46
N SER A 165 -4.57 32.60 -3.09
CA SER A 165 -4.24 33.83 -2.39
C SER A 165 -5.49 34.72 -2.34
N GLN A 166 -5.79 35.27 -1.16
CA GLN A 166 -6.82 36.30 -1.06
C GLN A 166 -6.42 37.50 -1.90
N SER A 167 -7.34 37.98 -2.72
CA SER A 167 -7.12 39.11 -3.60
C SER A 167 -7.13 40.38 -2.76
N SER A 168 -6.10 41.22 -2.90
CA SER A 168 -5.96 42.51 -2.24
C SER A 168 -6.98 43.53 -2.78
N ILE A 169 -8.26 43.35 -2.45
CA ILE A 169 -9.26 44.42 -2.60
C ILE A 169 -9.41 45.03 -1.21
N VAL A 170 -8.68 46.10 -0.96
CA VAL A 170 -8.82 46.92 0.25
C VAL A 170 -10.01 47.86 0.00
N PHE A 171 -11.09 47.67 0.75
CA PHE A 171 -12.12 48.68 0.87
C PHE A 171 -11.59 49.78 1.80
N THR A 172 -11.08 50.86 1.24
CA THR A 172 -10.79 52.07 2.02
C THR A 172 -12.13 52.78 2.26
N VAL A 173 -12.74 52.51 3.41
CA VAL A 173 -13.74 53.40 3.98
C VAL A 173 -12.97 54.33 4.90
N ASP A 174 -12.84 55.60 4.52
CA ASP A 174 -12.26 56.62 5.40
C ASP A 174 -13.20 56.86 6.58
N GLN A 175 -12.97 56.11 7.65
CA GLN A 175 -13.41 56.47 8.99
C GLN A 175 -12.16 56.76 9.83
N GLU A 176 -11.96 58.03 10.15
CA GLU A 176 -10.99 58.45 11.16
C GLU A 176 -11.38 57.88 12.53
N LYS A 177 -10.74 56.78 12.98
CA LYS A 177 -10.39 56.53 14.39
C LYS A 177 -9.12 55.66 14.52
N GLN A 178 -8.10 56.23 15.18
CA GLN A 178 -6.92 55.57 15.76
C GLN A 178 -7.37 54.55 16.87
N ALA A 179 -6.66 53.49 17.28
CA ALA A 179 -5.22 53.24 17.37
C ALA A 179 -4.84 51.72 17.40
N GLN A 180 -3.57 51.50 17.05
CA GLN A 180 -2.62 50.38 17.11
C GLN A 180 -2.82 49.18 18.08
N MET A 181 -2.37 47.99 17.65
CA MET A 181 -1.18 47.31 18.24
C MET A 181 -0.61 46.19 17.35
N PHE A 182 0.71 46.24 17.14
CA PHE A 182 1.55 45.22 16.49
C PHE A 182 2.15 44.26 17.53
N THR A 183 2.27 42.97 17.19
CA THR A 183 3.23 42.00 17.75
C THR A 183 3.63 41.06 16.61
N VAL A 184 4.80 41.19 15.95
CA VAL A 184 6.17 40.77 16.30
C VAL A 184 6.36 39.24 16.42
N ASN A 185 6.86 38.66 15.32
CA ASN A 185 7.62 37.41 15.10
C ASN A 185 6.97 36.02 15.26
N PRO A 186 7.14 35.16 14.23
CA PRO A 186 7.41 33.74 14.42
C PRO A 186 8.78 33.37 13.83
N THR A 187 9.75 33.13 14.72
CA THR A 187 11.00 32.43 14.43
C THR A 187 10.78 30.92 14.35
N ARG A 188 11.51 30.28 13.42
CA ARG A 188 11.75 28.83 13.18
C ARG A 188 10.80 28.15 12.19
N SER A 189 11.26 28.07 10.94
CA SER A 189 10.83 27.08 9.96
C SER A 189 11.14 25.67 10.49
N ARG A 190 10.10 24.89 10.78
CA ARG A 190 10.24 23.44 10.93
C ARG A 190 10.41 22.80 9.55
N PRO A 191 11.14 21.68 9.43
CA PRO A 191 11.13 20.86 8.22
C PRO A 191 9.69 20.48 7.88
N VAL A 192 9.34 20.52 6.60
CA VAL A 192 7.98 20.26 6.08
C VAL A 192 7.54 18.80 6.25
N ASP A 193 8.46 17.93 6.66
CA ASP A 193 8.25 16.49 6.79
C ASP A 193 7.36 16.09 7.99
N ASP A 194 7.05 17.03 8.90
CA ASP A 194 6.21 16.81 10.09
C ASP A 194 4.95 17.71 10.14
N ILE A 195 4.46 18.19 8.98
CA ILE A 195 3.19 18.93 8.95
C ILE A 195 2.04 17.94 8.79
N THR A 196 1.53 17.42 9.91
CA THR A 196 0.19 16.81 9.93
C THR A 196 -0.85 17.90 9.78
N ALA A 197 -1.42 18.04 8.59
CA ALA A 197 -2.61 18.86 8.38
C ALA A 197 -3.82 18.17 9.04
N SER A 198 -4.22 18.63 10.21
CA SER A 198 -5.46 18.21 10.85
C SER A 198 -6.63 19.01 10.30
N PHE A 199 -7.46 18.40 9.47
CA PHE A 199 -8.73 19.01 9.04
C PHE A 199 -9.80 18.67 10.09
N VAL A 200 -10.15 19.65 10.92
CA VAL A 200 -11.28 19.54 11.84
C VAL A 200 -12.53 19.97 11.09
N GLY A 201 -13.34 19.00 10.66
CA GLY A 201 -14.65 19.25 10.07
C GLY A 201 -15.74 18.82 11.02
N GLU A 202 -16.61 19.74 11.43
CA GLU A 202 -17.87 19.38 12.09
C GLU A 202 -18.83 18.79 11.05
N PHE A 203 -19.35 17.60 11.34
CA PHE A 203 -20.39 16.93 10.58
C PHE A 203 -21.63 16.81 11.45
N LYS A 204 -22.77 17.25 10.90
CA LYS A 204 -24.06 16.94 11.49
C LYS A 204 -24.52 15.62 10.86
N VAL A 205 -24.35 14.53 11.60
CA VAL A 205 -25.06 13.29 11.24
C VAL A 205 -26.55 13.61 11.30
N PRO A 206 -27.35 13.30 10.27
CA PRO A 206 -28.78 13.56 10.30
C PRO A 206 -29.35 12.90 11.55
N ALA A 207 -29.82 13.72 12.48
CA ALA A 207 -30.38 13.26 13.72
C ALA A 207 -31.59 12.38 13.40
N GLY A 208 -31.49 11.09 13.71
CA GLY A 208 -32.65 10.26 13.94
C GLY A 208 -33.39 10.79 15.17
N ASN A 209 -34.57 10.24 15.45
CA ASN A 209 -35.51 10.82 16.41
C ASN A 209 -35.03 10.75 17.89
N THR A 210 -33.82 10.27 18.17
CA THR A 210 -33.29 10.04 19.54
C THR A 210 -31.77 10.28 19.62
N LYS A 211 -31.22 10.37 20.85
CA LYS A 211 -29.78 10.61 21.11
C LYS A 211 -28.90 9.56 20.42
N GLN A 212 -28.20 9.91 19.34
CA GLN A 212 -27.36 8.97 18.60
C GLN A 212 -26.10 8.58 19.38
N PHE A 213 -25.78 7.29 19.41
CA PHE A 213 -24.51 6.76 19.93
C PHE A 213 -23.72 6.18 18.77
N VAL A 214 -22.79 6.97 18.23
CA VAL A 214 -21.79 6.48 17.28
C VAL A 214 -20.76 5.68 18.06
N THR A 215 -20.71 4.38 17.84
CA THR A 215 -19.83 3.44 18.57
C THR A 215 -18.62 3.00 17.76
N GLY A 216 -18.69 3.12 16.43
CA GLY A 216 -17.61 2.74 15.53
C GLY A 216 -17.60 3.56 14.26
N SER A 217 -16.43 3.63 13.62
CA SER A 217 -16.26 4.38 12.38
C SER A 217 -15.13 3.82 11.53
N SER A 218 -15.28 3.91 10.20
CA SER A 218 -14.24 3.58 9.24
C SER A 218 -14.30 4.51 8.02
N VAL A 219 -13.24 4.50 7.22
CA VAL A 219 -13.12 5.29 6.00
C VAL A 219 -12.87 4.34 4.82
N PHE A 220 -13.68 4.47 3.78
CA PHE A 220 -13.51 3.76 2.51
C PHE A 220 -12.28 4.28 1.76
N PRO A 221 -11.68 3.49 0.86
CA PRO A 221 -10.56 3.94 0.02
C PRO A 221 -10.89 5.17 -0.85
N ASP A 222 -12.16 5.36 -1.22
CA ASP A 222 -12.65 6.54 -1.96
C ASP A 222 -12.89 7.77 -1.07
N GLY A 223 -12.66 7.65 0.24
CA GLY A 223 -12.82 8.69 1.24
C GLY A 223 -14.23 8.83 1.80
N ARG A 224 -15.21 8.04 1.38
CA ARG A 224 -16.49 7.98 2.11
C ARG A 224 -16.24 7.51 3.55
N MET A 225 -16.97 8.07 4.49
CA MET A 225 -16.93 7.68 5.91
C MET A 225 -18.15 6.85 6.23
N ILE A 226 -17.97 5.82 7.06
CA ILE A 226 -19.06 5.01 7.59
C ILE A 226 -19.04 5.04 9.11
N PHE A 227 -20.22 5.17 9.69
CA PHE A 227 -20.45 5.21 11.14
C PHE A 227 -21.42 4.10 11.53
N ALA A 228 -21.10 3.39 12.61
CA ALA A 228 -22.00 2.46 13.26
C ALA A 228 -22.76 3.19 14.38
N GLU A 229 -24.08 3.24 14.26
CA GLU A 229 -24.97 3.82 15.27
C GLU A 229 -25.68 2.72 16.05
N CYS A 230 -25.34 2.61 17.33
CA CYS A 230 -25.85 1.60 18.24
C CYS A 230 -27.01 2.13 19.12
N PHE A 231 -27.81 1.21 19.66
CA PHE A 231 -28.86 1.37 20.69
C PHE A 231 -30.20 1.97 20.28
N ASN A 232 -30.24 2.89 19.33
CA ASN A 232 -31.49 3.58 18.98
C ASN A 232 -32.01 3.20 17.60
N ASP A 233 -31.47 3.81 16.55
CA ASP A 233 -31.90 3.55 15.18
C ASP A 233 -31.29 2.27 14.60
N ASN A 234 -30.24 1.74 15.27
CA ASN A 234 -29.52 0.53 14.90
C ASN A 234 -29.23 0.49 13.40
N ARG A 235 -28.30 1.32 12.94
CA ARG A 235 -28.03 1.51 11.51
C ARG A 235 -26.57 1.82 11.23
N LEU A 236 -26.18 1.65 9.97
CA LEU A 236 -24.94 2.22 9.44
C LEU A 236 -25.26 3.48 8.66
N VAL A 237 -24.46 4.52 8.87
CA VAL A 237 -24.59 5.80 8.17
C VAL A 237 -23.35 6.02 7.32
N ILE A 238 -23.53 6.26 6.03
CA ILE A 238 -22.45 6.51 5.07
C ILE A 238 -22.51 7.95 4.60
N VAL A 239 -21.39 8.66 4.67
CA VAL A 239 -21.25 10.08 4.36
C VAL A 239 -20.09 10.29 3.39
N CYS A 240 -20.24 11.20 2.43
CA CYS A 240 -19.17 11.59 1.51
C CYS A 240 -18.14 12.52 2.19
N ASN A 241 -16.97 12.66 1.57
CA ASN A 241 -15.94 13.63 1.99
C ASN A 241 -16.45 15.08 2.06
N ASP A 242 -17.44 15.43 1.24
CA ASP A 242 -18.11 16.74 1.25
C ASP A 242 -19.22 16.86 2.31
N ARG A 243 -19.29 15.90 3.25
CA ARG A 243 -20.22 15.85 4.40
C ARG A 243 -21.67 15.58 4.03
N ARG A 244 -21.97 15.18 2.79
CA ARG A 244 -23.33 14.78 2.41
C ARG A 244 -23.62 13.34 2.78
N LEU A 245 -24.79 13.10 3.36
CA LEU A 245 -25.32 11.75 3.57
C LEU A 245 -25.42 11.04 2.21
N VAL A 246 -24.75 9.90 2.10
CA VAL A 246 -24.84 9.01 0.92
C VAL A 246 -25.99 8.06 1.11
N THR A 247 -25.98 7.33 2.23
CA THR A 247 -26.99 6.32 2.50
C THR A 247 -27.03 5.88 3.95
N GLU A 248 -28.12 5.21 4.30
CA GLU A 248 -28.33 4.56 5.58
C GLU A 248 -28.70 3.10 5.35
N ILE A 249 -28.19 2.22 6.21
CA ILE A 249 -28.47 0.78 6.16
C ILE A 249 -29.05 0.37 7.52
N PRO A 250 -30.34 0.02 7.60
CA PRO A 250 -30.94 -0.43 8.85
C PRO A 250 -30.36 -1.79 9.26
N PHE A 251 -30.08 -1.93 10.55
CA PHE A 251 -29.52 -3.13 11.17
C PHE A 251 -30.47 -3.78 12.19
N SER A 252 -31.59 -3.11 12.51
CA SER A 252 -32.62 -3.63 13.42
C SER A 252 -33.07 -5.06 13.05
N PRO A 253 -33.22 -5.98 14.03
CA PRO A 253 -33.15 -5.75 15.48
C PRO A 253 -31.74 -5.76 16.07
N ARG A 254 -30.70 -5.97 15.25
CA ARG A 254 -29.32 -6.10 15.72
C ARG A 254 -28.70 -4.73 15.99
N SER A 255 -27.73 -4.69 16.91
CA SER A 255 -27.09 -3.45 17.33
C SER A 255 -25.67 -3.38 16.77
N PRO A 256 -25.39 -2.62 15.68
CA PRO A 256 -24.06 -2.51 15.14
C PRO A 256 -23.15 -1.77 16.13
N PHE A 257 -21.98 -2.32 16.43
CA PHE A 257 -21.07 -1.78 17.43
C PHE A 257 -19.86 -1.12 16.79
N ASP A 258 -19.02 -1.88 16.09
CA ASP A 258 -17.87 -1.35 15.37
C ASP A 258 -17.88 -1.79 13.91
N VAL A 259 -17.18 -1.05 13.05
CA VAL A 259 -17.21 -1.23 11.60
C VAL A 259 -15.82 -1.06 10.99
N THR A 260 -15.48 -1.91 10.02
CA THR A 260 -14.28 -1.78 9.20
C THR A 260 -14.60 -1.98 7.72
N CYS A 261 -13.92 -1.23 6.85
CA CYS A 261 -14.01 -1.42 5.40
C CYS A 261 -13.19 -2.66 4.98
N ILE A 262 -13.76 -3.52 4.14
CA ILE A 262 -13.07 -4.65 3.48
C ILE A 262 -12.59 -4.21 2.09
N ASP A 263 -13.47 -3.54 1.34
CA ASP A 263 -13.21 -2.98 0.02
C ASP A 263 -14.02 -1.69 -0.19
N ASN A 264 -14.19 -1.25 -1.44
CA ASN A 264 -14.91 -0.01 -1.78
C ASN A 264 -16.42 -0.04 -1.47
N ASN A 265 -17.05 -1.21 -1.39
CA ASN A 265 -18.48 -1.35 -1.16
C ASN A 265 -18.82 -2.38 -0.07
N THR A 266 -17.86 -3.10 0.46
CA THR A 266 -18.07 -4.13 1.49
C THR A 266 -17.49 -3.68 2.83
N VAL A 267 -18.27 -3.86 3.90
CA VAL A 267 -17.84 -3.61 5.27
C VAL A 267 -18.09 -4.83 6.14
N ALA A 268 -17.28 -4.99 7.20
CA ALA A 268 -17.56 -5.93 8.27
C ALA A 268 -17.95 -5.16 9.54
N VAL A 269 -18.97 -5.66 10.22
CA VAL A 269 -19.60 -5.01 11.37
C VAL A 269 -19.71 -6.00 12.51
N THR A 270 -19.22 -5.66 13.70
CA THR A 270 -19.52 -6.41 14.92
C THR A 270 -20.87 -5.99 15.46
N THR A 271 -21.63 -6.94 15.98
CA THR A 271 -22.92 -6.66 16.60
C THR A 271 -22.85 -6.86 18.11
N TYR A 272 -23.31 -5.85 18.84
CA TYR A 272 -23.32 -5.83 20.30
C TYR A 272 -24.37 -6.83 20.81
N ARG A 273 -23.95 -7.77 21.66
CA ARG A 273 -24.77 -8.84 22.30
C ARG A 273 -25.39 -9.88 21.37
N ASP A 274 -25.42 -9.64 20.06
CA ASP A 274 -25.90 -10.64 19.09
C ASP A 274 -24.83 -11.68 18.74
N ASN A 275 -23.60 -11.53 19.23
CA ASN A 275 -22.48 -12.47 19.07
C ASN A 275 -22.22 -12.83 17.60
N THR A 276 -22.32 -11.84 16.70
CA THR A 276 -22.09 -12.05 15.27
C THR A 276 -21.23 -10.96 14.66
N ILE A 277 -20.56 -11.34 13.57
CA ILE A 277 -19.92 -10.40 12.64
C ILE A 277 -20.71 -10.47 11.33
N MET A 278 -21.10 -9.31 10.83
CA MET A 278 -21.90 -9.19 9.62
C MET A 278 -21.06 -8.56 8.53
N VAL A 279 -20.99 -9.23 7.38
CA VAL A 279 -20.43 -8.66 6.16
C VAL A 279 -21.58 -8.05 5.38
N VAL A 280 -21.44 -6.78 5.03
CA VAL A 280 -22.51 -5.96 4.44
C VAL A 280 -22.03 -5.39 3.12
N ASP A 281 -22.83 -5.61 2.09
CA ASP A 281 -22.72 -4.90 0.82
C ASP A 281 -23.46 -3.57 0.97
N THR A 282 -22.69 -2.48 0.95
CA THR A 282 -23.19 -1.12 1.12
C THR A 282 -23.81 -0.53 -0.14
N GLN A 283 -23.50 -1.09 -1.32
CA GLN A 283 -24.11 -0.70 -2.58
C GLN A 283 -25.54 -1.25 -2.68
N ASN A 284 -25.72 -2.53 -2.37
CA ASN A 284 -27.01 -3.21 -2.39
C ASN A 284 -27.79 -3.07 -1.07
N LYS A 285 -27.14 -2.56 -0.02
CA LYS A 285 -27.69 -2.41 1.35
C LYS A 285 -28.15 -3.73 1.94
N GLN A 286 -27.40 -4.80 1.68
CA GLN A 286 -27.75 -6.15 2.10
C GLN A 286 -26.62 -6.77 2.92
N ILE A 287 -27.02 -7.59 3.89
CA ILE A 287 -26.09 -8.44 4.62
C ILE A 287 -25.74 -9.62 3.72
N SER A 288 -24.50 -9.68 3.26
CA SER A 288 -24.01 -10.76 2.40
C SER A 288 -23.61 -11.99 3.20
N LYS A 289 -23.15 -11.81 4.45
CA LYS A 289 -22.76 -12.92 5.34
C LYS A 289 -23.01 -12.57 6.80
N THR A 290 -23.45 -13.57 7.57
CA THR A 290 -23.43 -13.54 9.04
C THR A 290 -22.48 -14.62 9.54
N ILE A 291 -21.52 -14.24 10.37
CA ILE A 291 -20.50 -15.11 10.93
C ILE A 291 -20.75 -15.18 12.44
N MET A 292 -20.93 -16.38 12.96
CA MET A 292 -21.09 -16.58 14.40
C MET A 292 -19.77 -16.30 15.10
N SER A 293 -19.83 -15.60 16.22
CA SER A 293 -18.69 -15.31 17.08
C SER A 293 -19.12 -15.48 18.55
N ASP A 294 -18.19 -15.25 19.47
CA ASP A 294 -18.57 -14.91 20.83
C ASP A 294 -18.89 -13.41 20.90
N GLU A 295 -19.03 -12.88 22.11
CA GLU A 295 -19.24 -11.45 22.31
C GLU A 295 -18.06 -10.66 21.73
N CYS A 296 -18.30 -10.03 20.57
CA CYS A 296 -17.30 -9.31 19.79
C CYS A 296 -17.48 -7.79 19.91
N ARG A 297 -16.37 -7.06 19.76
CA ARG A 297 -16.31 -5.59 19.93
C ARG A 297 -15.51 -4.93 18.82
N GLY A 298 -14.35 -4.35 19.11
CA GLY A 298 -13.52 -3.70 18.11
C GLY A 298 -13.25 -4.62 16.91
N ILE A 299 -13.27 -4.05 15.72
CA ILE A 299 -13.02 -4.78 14.46
C ILE A 299 -12.09 -3.99 13.54
N THR A 300 -11.21 -4.69 12.83
CA THR A 300 -10.34 -4.13 11.79
C THR A 300 -10.16 -5.15 10.67
N PHE A 301 -9.81 -4.67 9.50
CA PHE A 301 -9.49 -5.51 8.35
C PHE A 301 -8.02 -5.37 7.98
N ASN A 302 -7.35 -6.50 7.74
CA ASN A 302 -5.98 -6.52 7.27
C ASN A 302 -5.73 -7.70 6.32
N GLN A 303 -5.29 -7.41 5.09
CA GLN A 303 -4.81 -8.41 4.12
C GLN A 303 -5.72 -9.66 4.03
N GLY A 304 -7.02 -9.47 3.80
CA GLY A 304 -7.98 -10.58 3.67
C GLY A 304 -8.46 -11.19 4.99
N HIS A 305 -8.04 -10.65 6.13
CA HIS A 305 -8.46 -11.10 7.46
C HIS A 305 -9.31 -10.04 8.15
N ILE A 306 -10.48 -10.45 8.66
CA ILE A 306 -11.21 -9.68 9.66
C ILE A 306 -10.59 -10.01 11.02
N ILE A 307 -10.03 -9.01 11.69
CA ILE A 307 -9.44 -9.16 13.02
C ILE A 307 -10.32 -8.41 14.02
N TYR A 308 -10.69 -9.07 15.12
CA TYR A 308 -11.61 -8.50 16.09
C TYR A 308 -11.29 -8.92 17.51
N CYS A 309 -11.82 -8.17 18.47
CA CYS A 309 -11.74 -8.51 19.87
C CYS A 309 -12.96 -9.34 20.28
N SER A 310 -12.69 -10.46 20.97
CA SER A 310 -13.66 -11.43 21.44
C SER A 310 -13.53 -11.61 22.95
N LYS A 311 -14.65 -11.49 23.67
CA LYS A 311 -14.68 -11.79 25.10
C LYS A 311 -14.44 -13.28 25.33
N GLY A 312 -13.45 -13.59 26.15
CA GLY A 312 -13.05 -14.96 26.49
C GLY A 312 -11.98 -15.56 25.56
N LYS A 313 -11.92 -15.17 24.28
CA LYS A 313 -10.90 -15.65 23.32
C LYS A 313 -9.77 -14.66 23.03
N GLY A 314 -9.94 -13.39 23.38
CA GLY A 314 -8.94 -12.34 23.14
C GLY A 314 -9.01 -11.80 21.71
N ILE A 315 -7.88 -11.77 20.99
CA ILE A 315 -7.84 -11.25 19.61
C ILE A 315 -7.97 -12.41 18.64
N VAL A 316 -8.96 -12.35 17.76
CA VAL A 316 -9.32 -13.42 16.81
C VAL A 316 -9.25 -12.88 15.38
N ALA A 317 -8.84 -13.72 14.43
CA ALA A 317 -8.91 -13.44 13.00
C ALA A 317 -9.82 -14.43 12.28
N ILE A 318 -10.52 -13.92 11.27
CA ILE A 318 -11.28 -14.70 10.29
C ILE A 318 -10.66 -14.45 8.93
N GLN A 319 -10.22 -15.50 8.25
CA GLN A 319 -9.76 -15.42 6.87
C GLN A 319 -10.97 -15.36 5.93
N LEU A 320 -11.13 -14.30 5.13
CA LEU A 320 -12.32 -14.10 4.30
C LEU A 320 -12.50 -15.13 3.18
N SER A 321 -11.41 -15.72 2.67
CA SER A 321 -11.48 -16.64 1.52
C SER A 321 -12.19 -17.96 1.83
N ASN A 322 -12.13 -18.41 3.08
CA ASN A 322 -12.64 -19.70 3.53
C ASN A 322 -13.36 -19.65 4.90
N TYR A 323 -13.43 -18.46 5.52
CA TYR A 323 -14.01 -18.22 6.84
C TYR A 323 -13.37 -19.04 7.96
N THR A 324 -12.10 -19.42 7.83
CA THR A 324 -11.37 -20.08 8.92
C THR A 324 -11.13 -19.08 10.05
N VAL A 325 -11.34 -19.55 11.28
CA VAL A 325 -11.20 -18.75 12.50
C VAL A 325 -9.92 -19.18 13.22
N CYS A 326 -9.08 -18.23 13.60
CA CYS A 326 -7.91 -18.48 14.43
C CYS A 326 -7.79 -17.44 15.55
N THR A 327 -7.41 -17.89 16.75
CA THR A 327 -7.06 -16.98 17.83
C THR A 327 -5.62 -16.51 17.64
N ILE A 328 -5.40 -15.20 17.66
CA ILE A 328 -4.07 -14.59 17.56
C ILE A 328 -3.47 -14.36 18.94
N VAL A 329 -4.27 -13.85 19.89
CA VAL A 329 -3.80 -13.56 21.25
C VAL A 329 -4.84 -14.01 22.28
N GLU A 330 -4.50 -15.02 23.09
CA GLU A 330 -5.39 -15.56 24.13
C GLU A 330 -5.35 -14.76 25.44
N ASP A 331 -4.19 -14.19 25.77
CA ASP A 331 -3.95 -13.49 27.04
C ASP A 331 -4.61 -12.10 27.14
N CYS A 332 -5.20 -11.62 26.04
CA CYS A 332 -5.94 -10.37 25.98
C CYS A 332 -7.41 -10.57 26.36
N LYS A 333 -7.68 -11.16 27.53
CA LYS A 333 -9.06 -11.35 27.99
C LYS A 333 -9.72 -9.99 28.21
N MET A 334 -10.63 -9.63 27.31
CA MET A 334 -11.49 -8.46 27.48
C MET A 334 -12.28 -8.60 28.79
N THR A 335 -12.07 -7.70 29.74
CA THR A 335 -12.83 -7.71 31.00
C THR A 335 -14.01 -6.71 31.01
N ASN A 336 -14.09 -5.75 30.08
CA ASN A 336 -15.16 -4.72 29.99
C ASN A 336 -15.63 -4.49 28.54
N ASP A 337 -16.62 -3.59 28.41
CA ASP A 337 -17.45 -3.36 27.23
C ASP A 337 -16.82 -2.62 26.04
N CYS A 338 -15.66 -1.99 26.18
CA CYS A 338 -15.09 -1.12 25.15
C CYS A 338 -13.63 -1.48 24.86
N SER A 339 -13.39 -2.38 23.90
CA SER A 339 -12.06 -2.56 23.31
C SER A 339 -12.06 -2.10 21.86
N TYR A 340 -11.11 -1.22 21.55
CA TYR A 340 -10.79 -0.82 20.18
C TYR A 340 -9.59 -1.60 19.68
N ILE A 341 -9.63 -1.98 18.40
CA ILE A 341 -8.54 -2.67 17.72
C ILE A 341 -8.27 -2.00 16.38
N LYS A 342 -6.99 -1.84 16.05
CA LYS A 342 -6.57 -1.37 14.74
C LYS A 342 -5.34 -2.12 14.27
N THR A 343 -5.25 -2.32 12.98
CA THR A 343 -4.04 -2.85 12.34
C THR A 343 -3.32 -1.75 11.60
N PHE A 344 -1.99 -1.72 11.74
CA PHE A 344 -1.12 -0.91 10.91
C PHE A 344 0.09 -1.77 10.55
N GLU A 345 0.35 -1.90 9.25
CA GLU A 345 1.34 -2.84 8.69
C GLU A 345 1.14 -4.28 9.21
N LYS A 346 2.13 -4.83 9.94
CA LYS A 346 2.12 -6.19 10.50
C LYS A 346 1.77 -6.22 11.98
N ASN A 347 1.25 -5.12 12.52
CA ASN A 347 1.00 -4.94 13.94
C ASN A 347 -0.49 -4.70 14.23
N ILE A 348 -0.90 -5.16 15.40
CA ILE A 348 -2.22 -5.06 15.99
C ILE A 348 -2.10 -4.18 17.22
N TYR A 349 -2.83 -3.08 17.21
CA TYR A 349 -2.93 -2.13 18.31
C TYR A 349 -4.28 -2.36 18.98
N TYR A 350 -4.23 -2.65 20.26
CA TYR A 350 -5.38 -3.02 21.06
C TYR A 350 -5.47 -2.13 22.29
N THR A 351 -6.65 -1.58 22.53
CA THR A 351 -6.97 -0.90 23.79
C THR A 351 -7.79 -1.83 24.66
N GLY A 352 -7.21 -2.14 25.82
CA GLY A 352 -7.84 -2.95 26.85
C GLY A 352 -8.33 -2.10 28.01
N ASN A 353 -8.63 -2.78 29.10
CA ASN A 353 -8.94 -2.11 30.37
C ASN A 353 -7.65 -1.62 31.03
N ALA A 354 -7.74 -0.44 31.66
CA ALA A 354 -6.66 0.25 32.39
C ALA A 354 -5.81 1.25 31.59
N ASN A 355 -6.42 2.04 30.69
CA ASN A 355 -5.73 3.10 29.94
C ASN A 355 -4.46 2.60 29.21
N THR A 356 -4.48 1.34 28.78
CA THR A 356 -3.34 0.70 28.14
C THR A 356 -3.57 0.56 26.64
N VAL A 357 -2.54 0.88 25.86
CA VAL A 357 -2.45 0.48 24.45
C VAL A 357 -1.40 -0.61 24.36
N LYS A 358 -1.80 -1.79 23.88
CA LYS A 358 -0.88 -2.92 23.65
C LYS A 358 -0.67 -3.08 22.15
N CYS A 359 0.58 -3.34 21.77
CA CYS A 359 0.94 -3.66 20.40
C CYS A 359 1.37 -5.13 20.32
N TYR A 360 0.78 -5.86 19.40
CA TYR A 360 1.11 -7.25 19.08
C TYR A 360 1.48 -7.34 17.59
N SER A 361 2.34 -8.28 17.23
CA SER A 361 2.48 -8.67 15.83
C SER A 361 1.25 -9.47 15.37
N ILE A 362 1.04 -9.58 14.05
CA ILE A 362 -0.02 -10.42 13.47
C ILE A 362 0.09 -11.90 13.88
N LYS A 363 1.26 -12.34 14.35
CA LYS A 363 1.52 -13.70 14.87
C LYS A 363 1.20 -13.85 16.36
N GLY A 364 0.70 -12.80 17.01
CA GLY A 364 0.33 -12.82 18.43
C GLY A 364 1.45 -12.48 19.42
N VAL A 365 2.65 -12.17 18.94
CA VAL A 365 3.77 -11.79 19.83
C VAL A 365 3.57 -10.35 20.31
N LYS A 366 3.51 -10.13 21.63
CA LYS A 366 3.49 -8.79 22.23
C LYS A 366 4.79 -8.03 21.94
N LEU A 367 4.68 -6.84 21.35
CA LEU A 367 5.82 -6.00 20.99
C LEU A 367 6.09 -4.94 22.06
N TRP A 368 5.04 -4.23 22.50
CA TRP A 368 5.14 -3.22 23.56
C TRP A 368 3.77 -2.95 24.20
N GLU A 369 3.78 -2.26 25.33
CA GLU A 369 2.59 -1.77 26.03
C GLU A 369 2.84 -0.35 26.53
N TYR A 370 1.95 0.55 26.17
CA TYR A 370 1.83 1.88 26.74
C TYR A 370 0.76 1.84 27.83
N LYS A 371 1.02 2.49 28.96
CA LYS A 371 0.03 2.74 30.01
C LYS A 371 0.01 4.23 30.28
N ASP A 372 -1.16 4.83 30.22
CA ASP A 372 -1.35 6.19 30.72
C ASP A 372 -1.41 6.13 32.25
N GLU A 373 -0.54 6.90 32.92
CA GLU A 373 -0.44 6.95 34.39
C GLU A 373 -1.61 7.70 35.04
#